data_AF-A0A1V5WUA3-F1
#
_entry.id   AF-A0A1V5WUA3-F1
#
_cell.length_a   1.000
_cell.length_b   1.000
_cell.length_c   1.000
_cell.angle_alpha   90.00
_cell.angle_beta   90.00
_cell.angle_gamma   90.00
#
_symmetry.space_group_name_H-M   'P 1'
#
loop_
_entity.id
_entity.type
_entity.pdbx_description
1 polymer ?
#
loop_
_entity_poly.entity_id
_entity_poly.type
_entity_poly.pdbx_seq_one_letter_code
_entity_poly.pdbx_strand_id
1 'polypeptide(L)'
;MCGPSNGGTFDTTPTTNLCSIGIASAVSGTGPWYWTCHNNQGLVVGSCSANKTVAPLSIKSNKNVCECDSDQISIRSSAMEYFANLSSPSNISNPIVRTVGARELNPGQSIILRSVVSDITGSKLTYYWSCTGGTISNVHELSPRYTAHVGANILKDNICTLVVKNSNGGITVRTVSIKIR
;
A
#
# COMPACT_ATOMS: atom_id res chain seq x y z
N MET A 1 22.78 -16.21 24.60
CA MET A 1 22.90 -16.55 23.17
C MET A 1 21.65 -17.28 22.72
N CYS A 2 21.12 -16.97 21.54
CA CYS A 2 19.86 -17.52 21.05
C CYS A 2 19.91 -19.03 20.85
N GLY A 3 18.80 -19.70 21.18
CA GLY A 3 18.61 -21.13 21.01
C GLY A 3 18.08 -21.52 19.63
N PRO A 4 17.89 -22.83 19.38
CA PRO A 4 17.39 -23.36 18.10
C PRO A 4 16.05 -22.79 17.63
N SER A 5 15.21 -22.30 18.55
CA SER A 5 13.93 -21.67 18.20
C SER A 5 14.11 -20.32 17.48
N ASN A 6 15.29 -19.71 17.53
CA ASN A 6 15.58 -18.44 16.87
C ASN A 6 15.63 -18.58 15.34
N GLY A 7 14.91 -17.71 14.64
CA GLY A 7 14.70 -17.75 13.19
C GLY A 7 13.71 -18.82 12.72
N GLY A 8 13.17 -19.63 13.65
CA GLY A 8 12.18 -20.66 13.34
C GLY A 8 10.81 -20.10 12.98
N THR A 9 9.95 -20.96 12.44
CA THR A 9 8.54 -20.65 12.15
C THR A 9 7.65 -21.66 12.87
N PHE A 10 6.69 -21.19 13.67
CA PHE A 10 5.84 -22.05 14.51
C PHE A 10 4.38 -21.63 14.45
N ASP A 11 3.45 -22.56 14.67
CA ASP A 11 2.00 -22.23 14.70
C ASP A 11 1.60 -21.56 16.02
N THR A 12 2.32 -21.88 17.10
CA THR A 12 2.10 -21.39 18.47
C THR A 12 3.39 -20.84 19.08
N THR A 13 3.25 -19.99 20.10
CA THR A 13 4.38 -19.37 20.79
C THR A 13 5.41 -20.41 21.24
N PRO A 14 6.69 -20.29 20.88
CA PRO A 14 7.71 -21.23 21.32
C PRO A 14 7.93 -21.08 22.83
N THR A 15 7.97 -22.20 23.55
CA THR A 15 8.19 -22.24 25.01
C THR A 15 9.48 -22.95 25.41
N THR A 16 10.12 -23.66 24.48
CA THR A 16 11.36 -24.41 24.69
C THR A 16 12.42 -24.00 23.68
N ASN A 17 13.68 -24.39 23.95
CA ASN A 17 14.82 -24.15 23.05
C ASN A 17 15.03 -22.66 22.70
N LEU A 18 14.63 -21.75 23.59
CA LEU A 18 14.70 -20.30 23.42
C LEU A 18 16.14 -19.78 23.52
N CYS A 19 16.93 -20.29 24.46
CA CYS A 19 18.33 -19.90 24.68
C CYS A 19 19.20 -21.15 24.76
N SER A 20 20.30 -21.19 24.01
CA SER A 20 21.30 -22.27 24.15
C SER A 20 22.19 -22.07 25.38
N ILE A 21 22.39 -20.82 25.78
CA ILE A 21 23.18 -20.43 26.94
C ILE A 21 22.46 -19.30 27.65
N GLY A 22 22.22 -19.49 28.95
CA GLY A 22 21.59 -18.51 29.83
C GLY A 22 20.10 -18.75 30.08
N ILE A 23 19.45 -17.76 30.70
CA ILE A 23 18.03 -17.79 31.05
C ILE A 23 17.23 -16.99 30.02
N ALA A 24 16.22 -17.63 29.43
CA ALA A 24 15.29 -16.97 28.52
C ALA A 24 14.31 -16.07 29.28
N SER A 25 14.06 -14.87 28.76
CA SER A 25 12.94 -14.04 29.22
C SER A 25 11.60 -14.65 28.81
N ALA A 26 10.51 -14.09 29.34
CA ALA A 26 9.19 -14.33 28.78
C ALA A 26 9.18 -13.98 27.28
N VAL A 27 8.52 -14.84 26.49
CA VAL A 27 8.32 -14.63 25.06
C VAL A 27 7.17 -13.65 24.87
N SER A 28 7.43 -12.61 24.08
CA SER A 28 6.47 -11.54 23.77
C SER A 28 6.06 -11.61 22.29
N GLY A 29 4.87 -11.10 21.95
CA GLY A 29 4.34 -11.09 20.58
C GLY A 29 3.35 -12.22 20.28
N THR A 30 2.68 -12.12 19.13
CA THR A 30 1.66 -13.09 18.66
C THR A 30 2.00 -13.69 17.30
N GLY A 31 3.24 -13.51 16.84
CA GLY A 31 3.71 -13.88 15.51
C GLY A 31 4.07 -12.68 14.65
N PRO A 32 5.31 -12.17 14.70
CA PRO A 32 6.50 -12.80 15.29
C PRO A 32 6.55 -12.75 16.83
N TRP A 33 7.34 -13.66 17.39
CA TRP A 33 7.66 -13.78 18.81
C TRP A 33 9.08 -13.31 19.10
N TYR A 34 9.27 -12.63 20.22
CA TYR A 34 10.56 -12.07 20.64
C TYR A 34 10.89 -12.44 22.08
N TRP A 35 12.17 -12.74 22.32
CA TRP A 35 12.69 -12.96 23.66
C TRP A 35 14.17 -12.59 23.75
N THR A 36 14.67 -12.48 24.97
CA THR A 36 16.07 -12.20 25.26
C THR A 36 16.68 -13.33 26.08
N CYS A 37 17.97 -13.56 25.88
CA CYS A 37 18.75 -14.52 26.64
C CYS A 37 19.70 -13.76 27.57
N HIS A 38 19.63 -14.04 28.86
CA HIS A 38 20.48 -13.42 29.87
C HIS A 38 21.56 -14.40 30.33
N ASN A 39 22.77 -13.90 30.59
CA ASN A 39 23.79 -14.71 31.28
C ASN A 39 23.43 -14.88 32.76
N ASN A 40 24.22 -15.67 33.49
CA ASN A 40 24.00 -15.92 34.92
C ASN A 40 24.16 -14.67 35.80
N GLN A 41 24.64 -13.56 35.24
CA GLN A 41 24.76 -12.26 35.92
C GLN A 41 23.57 -11.33 35.59
N GLY A 42 22.57 -11.82 34.85
CA GLY A 42 21.38 -11.06 34.47
C GLY A 42 21.59 -10.08 33.30
N LEU A 43 22.73 -10.14 32.60
CA LEU A 43 23.01 -9.26 31.46
C LEU A 43 22.49 -9.89 30.16
N VAL A 44 21.90 -9.06 29.29
CA VAL A 44 21.42 -9.50 27.97
C VAL A 44 22.60 -9.89 27.09
N VAL A 45 22.61 -11.14 26.65
CA VAL A 45 23.65 -11.74 25.78
C VAL A 45 23.08 -12.31 24.48
N GLY A 46 21.86 -11.90 24.11
CA GLY A 46 21.24 -12.23 22.83
C GLY A 46 19.78 -11.80 22.75
N SER A 47 19.41 -11.18 21.63
CA SER A 47 18.04 -10.82 21.28
C SER A 47 17.57 -11.75 20.16
N CYS A 48 16.46 -12.44 20.37
CA CYS A 48 16.05 -13.58 19.56
C CYS A 48 14.60 -13.41 19.09
N SER A 49 14.29 -14.01 17.94
CA SER A 49 12.95 -13.95 17.38
C SER A 49 12.56 -15.24 16.65
N ALA A 50 11.26 -15.51 16.56
CA ALA A 50 10.69 -16.57 15.75
C ALA A 50 9.43 -16.07 15.04
N ASN A 51 9.18 -16.55 13.83
CA ASN A 51 8.01 -16.19 13.05
C ASN A 51 6.82 -17.10 13.38
N LYS A 52 5.61 -16.60 13.18
CA LYS A 52 4.41 -17.45 13.22
C LYS A 52 4.09 -17.96 11.83
N THR A 53 3.78 -19.24 11.71
CA THR A 53 3.25 -19.81 10.47
C THR A 53 1.96 -19.10 10.12
N VAL A 54 1.90 -18.55 8.91
CA VAL A 54 0.66 -18.00 8.38
C VAL A 54 -0.24 -19.18 8.07
N ALA A 55 -1.40 -19.27 8.73
CA ALA A 55 -2.40 -20.26 8.37
C ALA A 55 -2.73 -20.10 6.88
N PRO A 56 -2.74 -21.19 6.08
CA PRO A 56 -3.12 -21.08 4.69
C PRO A 56 -4.52 -20.48 4.64
N LEU A 57 -4.65 -19.39 3.87
CA LEU A 57 -5.93 -18.77 3.61
C LEU A 57 -6.84 -19.85 3.03
N SER A 58 -7.85 -20.29 3.78
CA SER A 58 -8.94 -21.09 3.25
C SER A 58 -9.82 -20.15 2.44
N ILE A 59 -9.36 -19.84 1.23
CA ILE A 59 -10.17 -19.14 0.24
C ILE A 59 -11.31 -20.10 -0.09
N LYS A 60 -12.51 -19.89 0.48
CA LYS A 60 -13.74 -20.46 -0.07
C LYS A 60 -13.90 -19.82 -1.44
N SER A 61 -13.38 -20.50 -2.46
CA SER A 61 -13.43 -20.09 -3.86
C SER A 61 -14.89 -19.82 -4.23
N ASN A 62 -15.23 -18.55 -4.43
CA ASN A 62 -16.45 -18.18 -5.12
C ASN A 62 -16.11 -18.27 -6.61
N LYS A 63 -16.67 -19.28 -7.25
CA LYS A 63 -16.23 -19.87 -8.53
C LYS A 63 -16.60 -19.02 -9.75
N ASN A 64 -16.23 -17.73 -9.78
CA ASN A 64 -16.48 -16.81 -10.89
C ASN A 64 -15.23 -15.99 -11.27
N VAL A 65 -14.07 -16.63 -11.33
CA VAL A 65 -12.85 -16.01 -11.86
C VAL A 65 -12.33 -16.91 -12.98
N CYS A 66 -12.28 -16.39 -14.20
CA CYS A 66 -11.58 -17.05 -15.30
C CYS A 66 -10.08 -16.94 -15.02
N GLU A 67 -9.44 -18.08 -14.81
CA GLU A 67 -8.02 -18.24 -14.57
C GLU A 67 -7.33 -18.52 -15.91
N CYS A 68 -6.26 -17.77 -16.22
CA CYS A 68 -5.24 -18.17 -17.18
C CYS A 68 -3.89 -18.15 -16.45
N ASP A 69 -3.36 -19.36 -16.23
CA ASP A 69 -1.99 -19.74 -15.85
C ASP A 69 -0.94 -19.06 -16.78
N SER A 70 0.34 -18.79 -16.48
CA SER A 70 1.28 -19.23 -15.45
C SER A 70 2.43 -18.20 -15.30
N ASP A 71 3.17 -18.34 -14.21
CA ASP A 71 4.57 -17.92 -14.00
C ASP A 71 4.92 -16.45 -13.68
N GLN A 72 5.70 -16.32 -12.59
CA GLN A 72 6.39 -15.15 -12.04
C GLN A 72 5.68 -14.33 -10.94
N ILE A 73 5.47 -14.93 -9.77
CA ILE A 73 5.46 -14.17 -8.49
C ILE A 73 6.83 -14.35 -7.83
N SER A 74 7.74 -13.42 -8.14
CA SER A 74 8.99 -13.23 -7.40
C SER A 74 8.76 -12.13 -6.37
N ILE A 75 8.58 -12.50 -5.09
CA ILE A 75 8.65 -11.54 -3.98
C ILE A 75 9.97 -11.79 -3.26
N ARG A 76 11.01 -11.02 -3.63
CA ARG A 76 12.25 -10.92 -2.86
C ARG A 76 11.97 -10.06 -1.61
N SER A 77 12.36 -10.61 -0.47
CA SER A 77 12.14 -10.12 0.89
C SER A 77 13.07 -8.97 1.32
N SER A 78 12.55 -8.05 2.14
CA SER A 78 13.24 -7.52 3.34
C SER A 78 12.25 -6.78 4.23
N ALA A 79 12.02 -7.30 5.44
CA ALA A 79 11.18 -6.69 6.47
C ALA A 79 11.88 -5.51 7.18
N MET A 80 11.08 -4.77 7.96
CA MET A 80 11.47 -4.10 9.23
C MET A 80 12.22 -2.75 9.08
N GLU A 81 11.96 -1.63 9.80
CA GLU A 81 11.29 -1.30 11.07
C GLU A 81 10.89 0.18 11.10
N TYR A 82 9.72 0.54 11.63
CA TYR A 82 9.55 1.71 12.53
C TYR A 82 8.14 1.68 13.16
N PHE A 83 8.01 1.12 14.36
CA PHE A 83 6.82 1.35 15.20
C PHE A 83 7.23 2.19 16.41
N ALA A 84 6.86 3.46 16.39
CA ALA A 84 6.61 4.22 17.61
C ALA A 84 5.62 5.34 17.29
N ASN A 85 4.42 5.25 17.88
CA ASN A 85 3.31 6.23 17.86
C ASN A 85 2.25 6.13 16.74
N LEU A 86 1.47 5.03 16.66
CA LEU A 86 0.23 5.03 15.88
C LEU A 86 -0.98 4.64 16.75
N SER A 87 -1.87 5.61 16.92
CA SER A 87 -3.19 5.49 17.53
C SER A 87 -4.09 4.54 16.72
N SER A 88 -4.43 3.37 17.28
CA SER A 88 -5.38 2.39 16.71
C SER A 88 -5.01 1.86 15.30
N PRO A 89 -5.52 0.71 14.85
CA PRO A 89 -5.43 0.37 13.42
C PRO A 89 -6.28 1.39 12.67
N SER A 90 -5.66 2.45 12.15
CA SER A 90 -6.31 3.37 11.22
C SER A 90 -6.83 2.51 10.07
N ASN A 91 -8.15 2.35 10.03
CA ASN A 91 -8.85 1.62 8.98
C ASN A 91 -8.43 2.27 7.66
N ILE A 92 -7.53 1.64 6.90
CA ILE A 92 -6.94 2.19 5.67
C ILE A 92 -8.00 2.08 4.57
N SER A 93 -9.07 2.85 4.72
CA SER A 93 -10.10 2.97 3.71
C SER A 93 -9.57 3.86 2.60
N ASN A 94 -9.59 3.34 1.38
CA ASN A 94 -9.20 4.11 0.21
C ASN A 94 -10.28 5.15 -0.10
N PRO A 95 -9.90 6.39 -0.48
CA PRO A 95 -10.87 7.40 -0.87
C PRO A 95 -11.59 7.00 -2.16
N ILE A 96 -12.91 7.11 -2.19
CA ILE A 96 -13.69 6.80 -3.40
C ILE A 96 -13.65 8.02 -4.31
N VAL A 97 -13.18 7.84 -5.54
CA VAL A 97 -13.04 8.91 -6.54
C VAL A 97 -14.01 8.68 -7.71
N ARG A 98 -14.80 9.72 -8.01
CA ARG A 98 -15.66 9.83 -9.19
C ARG A 98 -15.17 11.01 -10.04
N THR A 99 -14.62 10.73 -11.21
CA THR A 99 -14.15 11.76 -12.15
C THR A 99 -15.23 12.02 -13.22
N VAL A 100 -15.44 13.30 -13.53
CA VAL A 100 -16.35 13.78 -14.58
C VAL A 100 -15.58 14.78 -15.44
N GLY A 101 -15.20 14.35 -16.64
CA GLY A 101 -14.61 15.21 -17.67
C GLY A 101 -15.27 14.93 -19.02
N ALA A 102 -15.36 15.94 -19.89
CA ALA A 102 -15.87 15.73 -21.24
C ALA A 102 -14.92 14.82 -22.03
N ARG A 103 -15.53 13.99 -22.88
CA ARG A 103 -14.82 12.99 -23.67
C ARG A 103 -14.17 13.57 -24.91
N GLU A 104 -14.56 14.75 -25.36
CA GLU A 104 -14.16 15.30 -26.66
C GLU A 104 -13.92 16.81 -26.60
N LEU A 105 -12.78 17.27 -27.13
CA LEU A 105 -12.39 18.68 -27.21
C LEU A 105 -11.81 19.00 -28.60
N ASN A 106 -11.91 20.26 -29.01
CA ASN A 106 -11.17 20.75 -30.17
C ASN A 106 -9.72 21.12 -29.76
N PRO A 107 -8.76 21.15 -30.71
CA PRO A 107 -7.41 21.63 -30.43
C PRO A 107 -7.42 23.05 -29.85
N GLY A 108 -6.63 23.28 -28.79
CA GLY A 108 -6.57 24.57 -28.08
C GLY A 108 -7.70 24.80 -27.06
N GLN A 109 -8.71 23.93 -26.97
CA GLN A 109 -9.82 24.09 -26.05
C GLN A 109 -9.44 23.65 -24.61
N SER A 110 -10.08 24.27 -23.62
CA SER A 110 -9.93 23.91 -22.21
C SER A 110 -11.21 23.35 -21.59
N ILE A 111 -11.04 22.51 -20.57
CA ILE A 111 -12.13 21.98 -19.73
C ILE A 111 -11.70 21.87 -18.26
N ILE A 112 -12.67 21.84 -17.34
CA ILE A 112 -12.45 21.54 -15.93
C ILE A 112 -12.62 20.04 -15.71
N LEU A 113 -11.60 19.36 -15.17
CA LEU A 113 -11.63 17.94 -14.81
C LEU A 113 -12.33 17.74 -13.45
N ARG A 114 -13.65 17.96 -13.43
CA ARG A 114 -14.46 17.90 -12.20
C ARG A 114 -14.35 16.53 -11.56
N SER A 115 -13.84 16.48 -10.33
CA SER A 115 -13.67 15.23 -9.60
C SER A 115 -14.30 15.35 -8.22
N VAL A 116 -15.03 14.32 -7.82
CA VAL A 116 -15.64 14.19 -6.50
C VAL A 116 -14.91 13.08 -5.75
N VAL A 117 -14.46 13.39 -4.54
CA VAL A 117 -13.81 12.43 -3.66
C VAL A 117 -14.58 12.33 -2.36
N SER A 118 -14.84 11.10 -1.92
CA SER A 118 -15.38 10.83 -0.59
C SER A 118 -14.41 9.94 0.18
N ASP A 119 -13.99 10.39 1.35
CA ASP A 119 -13.20 9.61 2.31
C ASP A 119 -14.02 9.42 3.58
N ILE A 120 -14.36 8.18 3.90
CA ILE A 120 -15.15 7.83 5.09
C ILE A 120 -14.42 8.15 6.40
N THR A 121 -13.10 8.31 6.33
CA THR A 121 -12.25 8.64 7.50
C THR A 121 -12.09 10.14 7.72
N GLY A 122 -12.56 10.99 6.79
CA GLY A 122 -12.42 12.45 6.88
C GLY A 122 -10.97 12.94 6.84
N SER A 123 -10.05 12.11 6.36
CA SER A 123 -8.62 12.41 6.36
C SER A 123 -8.25 13.53 5.39
N LYS A 124 -7.12 14.20 5.65
CA LYS A 124 -6.56 15.17 4.70
C LYS A 124 -6.16 14.44 3.42
N LEU A 125 -6.63 14.95 2.29
CA LEU A 125 -6.38 14.38 0.96
C LEU A 125 -5.34 15.21 0.20
N THR A 126 -4.48 14.52 -0.53
CA THR A 126 -3.51 15.09 -1.45
C THR A 126 -3.80 14.60 -2.86
N TYR A 127 -3.74 15.51 -3.83
CA TYR A 127 -4.04 15.26 -5.24
C TYR A 127 -2.79 15.43 -6.11
N TYR A 128 -2.72 14.63 -7.16
CA TYR A 128 -1.70 14.75 -8.19
C TYR A 128 -2.24 14.35 -9.56
N TRP A 129 -2.10 15.23 -10.54
CA TRP A 129 -2.47 14.99 -11.93
C TRP A 129 -1.26 14.82 -12.83
N SER A 130 -1.37 13.90 -13.78
CA SER A 130 -0.41 13.73 -14.88
C SER A 130 -1.16 13.42 -16.17
N CYS A 131 -0.79 14.04 -17.29
CA CYS A 131 -1.43 13.83 -18.58
C CYS A 131 -0.41 13.49 -19.67
N THR A 132 -0.78 12.63 -20.63
CA THR A 132 0.08 12.26 -21.77
C THR A 132 0.22 13.35 -22.83
N GLY A 133 -0.59 14.41 -22.75
CA GLY A 133 -0.56 15.56 -23.66
C GLY A 133 -1.48 16.68 -23.16
N GLY A 134 -1.29 17.90 -23.65
CA GLY A 134 -1.95 19.10 -23.12
C GLY A 134 -1.26 19.64 -21.85
N THR A 135 -1.87 20.65 -21.24
CA THR A 135 -1.40 21.27 -19.99
C THR A 135 -2.48 21.25 -18.91
N ILE A 136 -2.04 21.22 -17.66
CA ILE A 136 -2.90 21.27 -16.45
C ILE A 136 -2.58 22.55 -15.69
N SER A 137 -3.60 23.30 -15.27
CA SER A 137 -3.42 24.57 -14.56
C SER A 137 -2.75 24.43 -13.20
N ASN A 138 -3.14 23.40 -12.43
CA ASN A 138 -2.56 23.07 -11.14
C ASN A 138 -2.66 21.57 -10.90
N VAL A 139 -1.53 20.87 -10.88
CA VAL A 139 -1.50 19.41 -10.74
C VAL A 139 -1.94 18.92 -9.35
N HIS A 140 -2.00 19.80 -8.35
CA HIS A 140 -2.36 19.47 -6.96
C HIS A 140 -3.80 19.87 -6.58
N GLU A 141 -4.59 20.33 -7.55
CA GLU A 141 -5.99 20.67 -7.33
C GLU A 141 -6.91 19.47 -7.60
N LEU A 142 -8.03 19.38 -6.87
CA LEU A 142 -8.99 18.29 -7.08
C LEU A 142 -9.66 18.36 -8.46
N SER A 143 -9.97 19.57 -8.94
CA SER A 143 -10.67 19.79 -10.21
C SER A 143 -9.95 20.85 -11.06
N PRO A 144 -8.75 20.56 -11.60
CA PRO A 144 -7.98 21.54 -12.35
C PRO A 144 -8.54 21.77 -13.76
N ARG A 145 -8.06 22.83 -14.42
CA ARG A 145 -8.31 23.07 -15.85
C ARG A 145 -7.28 22.33 -16.69
N TYR A 146 -7.76 21.51 -17.61
CA TYR A 146 -7.00 20.93 -18.70
C TYR A 146 -7.10 21.81 -19.95
N THR A 147 -6.01 21.97 -20.69
CA THR A 147 -5.99 22.66 -21.99
C THR A 147 -5.32 21.77 -23.03
N ALA A 148 -6.04 21.46 -24.11
CA ALA A 148 -5.50 20.72 -25.24
C ALA A 148 -4.48 21.59 -26.00
N HIS A 149 -3.37 21.00 -26.47
CA HIS A 149 -2.46 21.71 -27.36
C HIS A 149 -3.13 22.02 -28.71
N VAL A 150 -2.80 23.16 -29.32
CA VAL A 150 -3.33 23.57 -30.63
C VAL A 150 -2.91 22.60 -31.75
N GLY A 151 -1.76 21.95 -31.61
CA GLY A 151 -1.28 20.88 -32.50
C GLY A 151 -1.48 19.46 -31.96
N ALA A 152 -2.48 19.24 -31.11
CA ALA A 152 -2.73 17.92 -30.54
C ALA A 152 -3.12 16.89 -31.62
N ASN A 153 -2.61 15.66 -31.48
CA ASN A 153 -2.88 14.58 -32.41
C ASN A 153 -4.33 14.07 -32.24
N ILE A 154 -5.17 14.29 -33.24
CA ILE A 154 -6.60 13.90 -33.24
C ILE A 154 -6.84 12.39 -33.30
N LEU A 155 -5.81 11.59 -33.62
CA LEU A 155 -5.88 10.14 -33.69
C LEU A 155 -5.53 9.48 -32.36
N LYS A 156 -5.04 10.25 -31.37
CA LYS A 156 -4.59 9.74 -30.08
C LYS A 156 -5.29 10.47 -28.93
N ASP A 157 -6.01 9.70 -28.11
CA ASP A 157 -6.58 10.23 -26.88
C ASP A 157 -5.48 10.68 -25.90
N ASN A 158 -5.71 11.82 -25.27
CA ASN A 158 -4.91 12.27 -24.14
C ASN A 158 -5.43 11.61 -22.86
N ILE A 159 -4.56 10.90 -22.16
CA ILE A 159 -4.90 10.21 -20.92
C ILE A 159 -4.41 11.06 -19.77
N CYS A 160 -5.34 11.48 -18.91
CA CYS A 160 -5.05 12.18 -17.67
C CYS A 160 -5.32 11.26 -16.47
N THR A 161 -4.31 11.10 -15.62
CA THR A 161 -4.33 10.27 -14.43
C THR A 161 -4.36 11.14 -13.18
N LEU A 162 -5.38 10.94 -12.35
CA LEU A 162 -5.51 11.50 -11.02
C LEU A 162 -5.07 10.46 -9.99
N VAL A 163 -4.16 10.86 -9.11
CA VAL A 163 -3.80 10.11 -7.91
C VAL A 163 -4.30 10.88 -6.69
N VAL A 164 -5.09 10.21 -5.85
CA VAL A 164 -5.58 10.73 -4.58
C VAL A 164 -4.97 9.91 -3.46
N LYS A 165 -4.27 10.57 -2.54
CA LYS A 165 -3.68 9.94 -1.36
C LYS A 165 -4.29 10.54 -0.10
N ASN A 166 -4.70 9.72 0.85
CA ASN A 166 -5.07 10.19 2.19
C ASN A 166 -3.87 10.13 3.14
N SER A 167 -3.95 10.89 4.23
CA SER A 167 -2.90 10.90 5.27
C SER A 167 -2.69 9.55 5.95
N ASN A 168 -3.67 8.66 5.87
CA ASN A 168 -3.65 7.32 6.47
C ASN A 168 -3.00 6.26 5.57
N GLY A 169 -2.47 6.66 4.40
CA GLY A 169 -1.75 5.79 3.47
C GLY A 169 -2.60 5.15 2.38
N GLY A 170 -3.92 5.34 2.39
CA GLY A 170 -4.82 4.93 1.31
C GLY A 170 -4.57 5.74 0.03
N ILE A 171 -4.54 5.04 -1.11
CA ILE A 171 -4.27 5.61 -2.43
C ILE A 171 -5.37 5.16 -3.39
N THR A 172 -5.88 6.08 -4.20
CA THR A 172 -6.80 5.77 -5.29
C THR A 172 -6.37 6.46 -6.56
N VAL A 173 -6.36 5.69 -7.65
CA VAL A 173 -5.98 6.17 -8.97
C VAL A 173 -7.18 6.13 -9.90
N ARG A 174 -7.37 7.20 -10.67
CA ARG A 174 -8.39 7.30 -11.72
C ARG A 174 -7.79 7.86 -12.99
N THR A 175 -8.31 7.41 -14.12
CA THR A 175 -7.92 7.88 -15.44
C THR A 175 -9.11 8.52 -16.15
N VAL A 176 -8.83 9.52 -16.97
CA VAL A 176 -9.77 10.22 -17.83
C VAL A 176 -9.19 10.23 -19.24
N SER A 177 -9.93 9.69 -20.21
CA SER A 177 -9.58 9.76 -21.63
C SER A 177 -10.21 11.01 -22.25
N ILE A 178 -9.39 11.83 -22.89
CA ILE A 178 -9.80 13.05 -23.58
C ILE A 178 -9.47 12.89 -25.05
N LYS A 179 -10.50 12.71 -25.87
CA LYS A 179 -10.37 12.64 -27.32
C LYS A 179 -10.30 14.04 -27.90
N ILE A 180 -9.37 14.27 -28.82
CA ILE A 180 -9.28 15.55 -29.55
C ILE A 180 -9.85 15.32 -30.96
N ARG A 181 -10.77 16.16 -31.41
CA ARG A 181 -11.37 16.06 -32.74
C ARG A 181 -11.81 17.41 -33.29
#